data_AF-A0A8J6HQZ9-F1
#
_entry.id   AF-A0A8J6HQZ9-F1
#
_cell.length_a   1.000
_cell.length_b   1.000
_cell.length_c   1.000
_cell.angle_alpha   90.00
_cell.angle_beta   90.00
_cell.angle_gamma   90.00
#
_symmetry.space_group_name_H-M   'P 1'
#
loop_
_entity.id
_entity.type
_entity.pdbx_description
1 polymer ?
#
loop_
_entity_poly.entity_id
_entity_poly.type
_entity_poly.pdbx_seq_one_letter_code
_entity_poly.pdbx_strand_id
1 'polypeptide(L)'
;MNRLSKFNSRARAWTDNPSDHTTSPKVKLRLDHTLTLPSSRSLMQLDLRDRDKLKKLFKDLLTIKVADLYLDLSMSTVTGLADLAEDEIIPIPVPMQISLDNVQLHLNEDRPPVNITSPGPIPIDLNITQMYIMRSEDGVFNILPNKPNQMSSTSSIASDQEQGTSKLNRQLTSDNEELRRRLTAFERVSEENRSLRKAEEETSVLRSCLASAQDEVSRLLEEKKKLLEEIKQLKNQVSSTNRQWISKR
;
A
#
# COMPACT_ATOMS: atom_id res chain seq x y z
N MET A 1 -71.60 20.03 31.86
CA MET A 1 -70.68 18.99 32.33
C MET A 1 -69.96 18.41 31.12
N ASN A 2 -68.74 18.89 30.84
CA ASN A 2 -67.94 18.43 29.71
C ASN A 2 -66.93 17.38 30.19
N ARG A 3 -67.02 16.14 29.69
CA ARG A 3 -65.90 15.21 29.65
C ARG A 3 -65.70 14.76 28.21
N LEU A 4 -64.78 15.41 27.52
CA LEU A 4 -64.20 14.87 26.30
C LEU A 4 -63.06 13.95 26.70
N SER A 5 -63.29 12.63 26.61
CA SER A 5 -62.21 11.66 26.55
C SER A 5 -61.48 11.84 25.21
N LYS A 6 -60.25 12.36 25.25
CA LYS A 6 -59.34 12.40 24.11
C LYS A 6 -57.94 11.97 24.54
N PHE A 7 -57.81 10.73 24.99
CA PHE A 7 -56.56 10.00 24.83
C PHE A 7 -56.62 9.25 23.50
N ASN A 8 -56.35 9.97 22.41
CA ASN A 8 -56.06 9.32 21.14
C ASN A 8 -54.56 9.07 21.09
N SER A 9 -54.15 7.89 21.56
CA SER A 9 -52.80 7.38 21.41
C SER A 9 -52.53 7.13 19.92
N ARG A 10 -52.15 8.19 19.20
CA ARG A 10 -51.57 8.06 17.86
C ARG A 10 -50.20 7.40 18.04
N ALA A 11 -50.18 6.07 18.02
CA ALA A 11 -48.96 5.37 17.64
C ALA A 11 -48.58 5.94 16.26
N ARG A 12 -47.47 6.68 16.21
CA ARG A 12 -46.83 7.07 14.95
C ARG A 12 -46.53 5.78 14.22
N ALA A 13 -47.44 5.34 13.36
CA ALA A 13 -47.13 4.40 12.30
C ALA A 13 -45.97 5.03 11.52
N TRP A 14 -44.89 4.27 11.34
CA TRP A 14 -43.86 4.62 10.37
C TRP A 14 -44.58 4.87 9.05
N THR A 15 -44.63 6.12 8.62
CA THR A 15 -45.05 6.44 7.26
C THR A 15 -43.93 5.92 6.38
N ASP A 16 -44.15 4.75 5.80
CA ASP A 16 -43.32 4.23 4.73
C ASP A 16 -43.23 5.32 3.67
N ASN A 17 -42.01 5.79 3.40
CA ASN A 17 -41.78 6.85 2.43
C ASN A 17 -42.26 6.30 1.07
N PRO A 18 -43.10 7.01 0.31
CA PRO A 18 -43.57 6.52 -0.98
C PRO A 18 -42.36 6.17 -1.84
N SER A 19 -42.33 4.92 -2.29
CA SER A 19 -41.25 4.33 -3.09
C SER A 19 -41.30 4.88 -4.51
N ASP A 20 -40.95 6.17 -4.65
CA ASP A 20 -40.51 6.70 -5.92
C ASP A 20 -39.21 5.99 -6.32
N HIS A 21 -39.21 5.56 -7.57
CA HIS A 21 -38.26 4.67 -8.18
C HIS A 21 -36.88 5.34 -8.28
N THR A 22 -35.82 4.56 -8.01
CA THR A 22 -34.39 4.74 -8.39
C THR A 22 -33.38 5.34 -7.41
N THR A 23 -33.74 5.98 -6.31
CA THR A 23 -32.70 6.55 -5.41
C THR A 23 -32.40 5.61 -4.25
N SER A 24 -31.22 4.97 -4.27
CA SER A 24 -30.69 4.27 -3.10
C SER A 24 -30.46 5.29 -1.97
N PRO A 25 -30.64 4.91 -0.68
CA PRO A 25 -30.42 5.84 0.41
C PRO A 25 -28.94 6.21 0.47
N LYS A 26 -28.67 7.51 0.33
CA LYS A 26 -27.33 8.11 0.32
C LYS A 26 -26.62 8.03 1.66
N VAL A 27 -27.37 7.93 2.75
CA VAL A 27 -26.85 7.76 4.10
C VAL A 27 -27.56 6.56 4.74
N LYS A 28 -26.78 5.61 5.25
CA LYS A 28 -27.26 4.43 5.98
C LYS A 28 -26.58 4.41 7.33
N LEU A 29 -27.36 4.39 8.41
CA LEU A 29 -26.86 4.16 9.77
C LEU A 29 -27.41 2.83 10.29
N ARG A 30 -26.55 2.06 10.95
CA ARG A 30 -26.90 0.82 11.62
C ARG A 30 -26.15 0.73 12.93
N LEU A 31 -26.86 0.65 14.04
CA LEU A 31 -26.30 0.36 15.35
C LEU A 31 -26.55 -1.12 15.66
N ASP A 32 -25.48 -1.90 15.74
CA ASP A 32 -25.55 -3.32 16.13
C ASP A 32 -25.23 -3.48 17.61
N HIS A 33 -26.00 -4.33 18.28
CA HIS A 33 -25.79 -4.71 19.68
C HIS A 33 -25.51 -6.22 19.75
N THR A 34 -24.26 -6.59 20.03
CA THR A 34 -23.85 -7.99 20.11
C THR A 34 -23.60 -8.39 21.55
N LEU A 35 -24.24 -9.47 22.00
CA LEU A 35 -23.99 -10.06 23.31
C LEU A 35 -22.72 -10.93 23.27
N THR A 36 -21.67 -10.53 23.98
CA THR A 36 -20.48 -11.35 24.21
C THR A 36 -20.58 -12.03 25.56
N LEU A 37 -21.02 -13.29 25.56
CA LEU A 37 -21.00 -14.14 26.75
C LEU A 37 -19.57 -14.68 26.97
N PRO A 38 -19.05 -14.66 28.21
CA PRO A 38 -17.83 -15.39 28.52
C PRO A 38 -18.08 -16.88 28.28
N SER A 39 -17.18 -17.53 27.54
CA SER A 39 -17.29 -18.91 27.05
C SER A 39 -17.52 -19.99 28.12
N SER A 40 -17.40 -19.63 29.40
CA SER A 40 -17.52 -20.54 30.54
C SER A 40 -18.81 -20.38 31.37
N ARG A 41 -19.72 -19.45 31.05
CA ARG A 41 -20.93 -19.20 31.85
C ARG A 41 -22.20 -19.25 31.02
N SER A 42 -23.17 -20.03 31.48
CA SER A 42 -24.55 -20.00 30.97
C SER A 42 -25.21 -18.67 31.33
N LEU A 43 -26.14 -18.19 30.49
CA LEU A 43 -26.88 -16.94 30.69
C LEU A 43 -27.57 -16.89 32.06
N MET A 44 -27.98 -18.05 32.59
CA MET A 44 -28.58 -18.19 33.93
C MET A 44 -27.62 -17.96 35.10
N GLN A 45 -26.31 -17.97 34.86
CA GLN A 45 -25.27 -17.82 35.89
C GLN A 45 -24.68 -16.41 35.94
N LEU A 46 -25.20 -15.49 35.11
CA LEU A 46 -24.79 -14.10 35.10
C LEU A 46 -25.52 -13.35 36.21
N ASP A 47 -24.76 -12.67 37.06
CA ASP A 47 -25.31 -11.76 38.04
C ASP A 47 -25.71 -10.44 37.34
N LEU A 48 -26.99 -10.38 36.91
CA LEU A 48 -27.57 -9.24 36.19
C LEU A 48 -27.86 -8.03 37.10
N ARG A 49 -27.58 -8.13 38.40
CA ARG A 49 -27.81 -7.04 39.36
C ARG A 49 -26.76 -5.93 39.26
N ASP A 50 -25.57 -6.28 38.78
CA ASP A 50 -24.47 -5.34 38.58
C ASP A 50 -24.56 -4.73 37.17
N ARG A 51 -24.98 -3.46 37.11
CA ARG A 51 -25.20 -2.75 35.84
C ARG A 51 -23.92 -2.57 35.03
N ASP A 52 -22.75 -2.53 35.67
CA ASP A 52 -21.48 -2.32 34.96
C ASP A 52 -20.98 -3.63 34.33
N LYS A 53 -21.18 -4.76 35.01
CA LYS A 53 -20.96 -6.08 34.40
C LYS A 53 -21.93 -6.33 33.26
N LEU A 54 -23.19 -5.91 33.43
CA LEU A 54 -24.21 -6.03 32.39
C LEU A 54 -23.84 -5.24 31.14
N LYS A 55 -23.42 -3.97 31.28
CA LYS A 55 -22.99 -3.13 30.15
C LYS A 55 -21.83 -3.75 29.36
N LYS A 56 -20.87 -4.39 30.04
CA LYS A 56 -19.71 -5.06 29.39
C LYS A 56 -20.07 -6.31 28.58
N LEU A 57 -21.27 -6.86 28.77
CA LEU A 57 -21.75 -8.00 27.98
C LEU A 57 -22.22 -7.56 26.60
N PHE A 58 -22.55 -6.29 26.41
CA PHE A 58 -23.00 -5.75 25.14
C PHE A 58 -21.82 -5.06 24.45
N LYS A 59 -21.59 -5.44 23.20
CA LYS A 59 -20.69 -4.75 22.28
C LYS A 59 -21.52 -4.02 21.25
N ASP A 60 -21.39 -2.70 21.28
CA ASP A 60 -22.07 -1.81 20.36
C ASP A 60 -21.15 -1.51 19.19
N LEU A 61 -21.69 -1.50 17.97
CA LEU A 61 -20.97 -1.12 16.77
C LEU A 61 -21.85 -0.24 15.89
N LEU A 62 -21.46 1.02 15.72
CA LEU A 62 -22.14 1.93 14.80
C LEU A 62 -21.51 1.83 13.42
N THR A 63 -22.27 1.32 12.44
CA THR A 63 -21.88 1.29 11.03
C THR A 63 -22.60 2.40 10.28
N ILE A 64 -21.84 3.28 9.64
CA ILE A 64 -22.32 4.38 8.83
C ILE A 64 -21.81 4.17 7.40
N LYS A 65 -22.71 4.23 6.42
CA LYS A 65 -22.34 4.24 5.01
C LYS A 65 -22.93 5.46 4.33
N VAL A 66 -22.08 6.25 3.69
CA VAL A 66 -22.47 7.41 2.91
C VAL A 66 -22.01 7.19 1.48
N ALA A 67 -22.94 7.32 0.52
CA ALA A 67 -22.69 7.16 -0.90
C ALA A 67 -23.41 8.24 -1.71
N ASP A 68 -22.76 8.76 -2.75
CA ASP A 68 -23.37 9.66 -3.75
C ASP A 68 -24.04 10.91 -3.15
N LEU A 69 -23.35 11.53 -2.19
CA LEU A 69 -23.88 12.64 -1.41
C LEU A 69 -23.20 13.95 -1.80
N TYR A 70 -23.99 14.93 -2.24
CA TYR A 70 -23.57 16.32 -2.42
C TYR A 70 -24.23 17.17 -1.35
N LEU A 71 -23.45 17.93 -0.59
CA LEU A 71 -23.93 18.83 0.46
C LEU A 71 -23.35 20.23 0.27
N ASP A 72 -24.20 21.24 0.41
CA ASP A 72 -23.83 22.64 0.50
C ASP A 72 -24.32 23.15 1.86
N LEU A 73 -23.38 23.45 2.76
CA LEU A 73 -23.65 23.79 4.16
C LEU A 73 -22.90 25.07 4.56
N SER A 74 -23.55 25.89 5.38
CA SER A 74 -22.87 27.02 6.04
C SER A 74 -22.08 26.54 7.27
N MET A 75 -20.93 27.15 7.54
CA MET A 75 -20.12 26.80 8.71
C MET A 75 -20.84 27.06 10.04
N SER A 76 -21.73 28.05 10.10
CA SER A 76 -22.64 28.25 11.24
C SER A 76 -23.51 27.01 11.53
N THR A 77 -24.00 26.33 10.49
CA THR A 77 -24.84 25.13 10.63
C THR A 77 -24.02 23.94 11.11
N VAL A 78 -22.83 23.74 10.52
CA VAL A 78 -21.90 22.70 10.97
C VAL A 78 -21.51 22.90 12.43
N THR A 79 -21.24 24.14 12.83
CA THR A 79 -20.93 24.48 14.23
C THR A 79 -22.13 24.19 15.14
N GLY A 80 -23.34 24.64 14.78
CA GLY A 80 -24.53 24.38 15.59
C GLY A 80 -24.89 22.88 15.70
N LEU A 81 -24.57 22.07 14.68
CA LEU A 81 -24.71 20.62 14.75
C LEU A 81 -23.67 19.99 15.69
N ALA A 82 -22.46 20.54 15.75
CA ALA A 82 -21.45 20.11 16.71
C ALA A 82 -21.91 20.41 18.14
N ASP A 83 -22.43 21.62 18.40
CA ASP A 83 -22.97 22.02 19.70
C ASP A 83 -24.17 21.16 20.12
N LEU A 84 -25.01 20.75 19.17
CA LEU A 84 -26.12 19.82 19.42
C LEU A 84 -25.64 18.41 19.81
N ALA A 85 -24.49 17.99 19.27
CA ALA A 85 -23.91 16.69 19.53
C ALA A 85 -22.99 16.67 20.78
N GLU A 86 -22.57 17.84 21.25
CA GLU A 86 -21.82 18.01 22.49
C GLU A 86 -22.78 17.85 23.68
N ASP A 87 -22.61 16.77 24.43
CA ASP A 87 -23.35 16.51 25.67
C ASP A 87 -22.43 16.78 26.89
N GLU A 88 -22.99 17.26 28.01
CA GLU A 88 -22.25 17.56 29.24
C GLU A 88 -21.72 16.29 29.93
N ILE A 89 -22.17 15.11 29.48
CA ILE A 89 -21.73 13.81 29.95
C ILE A 89 -20.76 13.23 28.92
N ILE A 90 -19.52 12.95 29.34
CA ILE A 90 -18.53 12.28 28.48
C ILE A 90 -19.07 10.89 28.12
N PRO A 91 -19.42 10.63 26.83
CA PRO A 91 -19.97 9.35 26.45
C PRO A 91 -18.88 8.29 26.43
N ILE A 92 -19.23 7.06 26.79
CA ILE A 92 -18.36 5.90 26.61
C ILE A 92 -18.08 5.78 25.09
N PRO A 93 -16.82 5.69 24.65
CA PRO A 93 -16.51 5.61 23.22
C PRO A 93 -17.19 4.41 22.57
N VAL A 94 -18.24 4.67 21.77
CA VAL A 94 -18.87 3.65 20.93
C VAL A 94 -17.94 3.38 19.73
N PRO A 95 -17.56 2.12 19.47
CA PRO A 95 -16.86 1.75 18.25
C PRO A 95 -17.67 2.12 17.00
N MET A 96 -17.02 2.76 16.03
CA MET A 96 -17.70 3.23 14.81
C MET A 96 -16.94 2.81 13.56
N GLN A 97 -17.67 2.51 12.50
CA GLN A 97 -17.15 2.26 11.16
C GLN A 97 -17.91 3.13 10.16
N ILE A 98 -17.22 4.05 9.50
CA ILE A 98 -17.80 5.00 8.56
C ILE A 98 -17.16 4.75 7.19
N SER A 99 -17.97 4.41 6.20
CA SER A 99 -17.53 4.32 4.80
C SER A 99 -18.12 5.46 3.99
N LEU A 100 -17.28 6.25 3.36
CA LEU A 100 -17.64 7.36 2.49
C LEU A 100 -17.27 6.98 1.05
N ASP A 101 -18.22 7.11 0.12
CA ASP A 101 -18.04 6.84 -1.31
C ASP A 101 -18.71 7.97 -2.11
N ASN A 102 -17.97 8.61 -3.02
CA ASN A 102 -18.46 9.72 -3.84
C ASN A 102 -19.22 10.80 -3.03
N VAL A 103 -18.53 11.44 -2.08
CA VAL A 103 -19.08 12.50 -1.23
C VAL A 103 -18.46 13.85 -1.58
N GLN A 104 -19.29 14.82 -1.89
CA GLN A 104 -18.91 16.20 -2.19
C GLN A 104 -19.52 17.13 -1.15
N LEU A 105 -18.70 18.02 -0.59
CA LEU A 105 -19.10 18.95 0.45
C LEU A 105 -18.57 20.34 0.11
N HIS A 106 -19.48 21.28 -0.03
CA HIS A 106 -19.20 22.72 -0.17
C HIS A 106 -19.52 23.40 1.17
N LEU A 107 -18.54 24.01 1.80
CA LEU A 107 -18.71 24.72 3.08
C LEU A 107 -18.55 26.22 2.89
N ASN A 108 -19.62 26.95 3.16
CA ASN A 108 -19.66 28.40 3.09
C ASN A 108 -19.28 29.01 4.45
N GLU A 109 -18.19 29.78 4.50
CA GLU A 109 -17.78 30.48 5.73
C GLU A 109 -18.61 31.76 5.90
N ASP A 110 -19.68 31.67 6.69
CA ASP A 110 -20.63 32.75 6.98
C ASP A 110 -20.39 33.40 8.35
N ARG A 111 -19.38 32.95 9.09
CA ARG A 111 -19.04 33.49 10.41
C ARG A 111 -18.11 34.70 10.27
N PRO A 112 -18.15 35.64 11.23
CA PRO A 112 -17.23 36.76 11.23
C PRO A 112 -15.78 36.27 11.33
N PRO A 113 -14.84 36.92 10.62
CA PRO A 113 -13.44 36.50 10.64
C PRO A 113 -12.86 36.59 12.06
N VAL A 114 -12.22 35.50 12.50
CA VAL A 114 -11.59 35.42 13.83
C VAL A 114 -10.40 36.36 13.95
N ASN A 115 -9.71 36.64 12.84
CA ASN A 115 -8.58 37.57 12.78
C ASN A 115 -8.93 38.80 11.93
N ILE A 116 -8.70 39.98 12.50
CA ILE A 116 -9.00 41.29 11.88
C ILE A 116 -8.19 41.59 10.60
N THR A 117 -7.13 40.83 10.33
CA THR A 117 -6.28 40.96 9.14
C THR A 117 -6.48 39.83 8.12
N SER A 118 -7.44 38.93 8.35
CA SER A 118 -7.67 37.84 7.41
C SER A 118 -8.22 38.36 6.07
N PRO A 119 -7.73 37.83 4.93
CA PRO A 119 -8.49 37.96 3.68
C PRO A 119 -9.88 37.35 3.92
N GLY A 120 -10.92 37.92 3.30
CA GLY A 120 -12.33 37.59 3.57
C GLY A 120 -12.68 36.09 3.49
N PRO A 121 -13.94 35.71 3.79
CA PRO A 121 -14.33 34.30 3.89
C PRO A 121 -14.06 33.55 2.59
N ILE A 122 -13.31 32.44 2.68
CA ILE A 122 -13.01 31.54 1.57
C ILE A 122 -13.81 30.24 1.80
N PRO A 123 -14.63 29.78 0.84
CA PRO A 123 -15.36 28.53 0.98
C PRO A 123 -14.40 27.33 0.96
N ILE A 124 -14.82 26.23 1.59
CA ILE A 124 -14.04 24.97 1.63
C ILE A 124 -14.76 23.92 0.80
N ASP A 125 -14.12 23.49 -0.28
CA ASP A 125 -14.58 22.41 -1.15
C ASP A 125 -13.86 21.11 -0.81
N LEU A 126 -14.62 20.07 -0.42
CA LEU A 126 -14.12 18.73 -0.21
C LEU A 126 -14.76 17.77 -1.21
N ASN A 127 -13.91 17.03 -1.93
CA ASN A 127 -14.33 15.92 -2.78
C ASN A 127 -13.68 14.63 -2.29
N ILE A 128 -14.50 13.73 -1.74
CA ILE A 128 -14.10 12.46 -1.15
C ILE A 128 -14.54 11.36 -2.11
N THR A 129 -13.57 10.77 -2.83
CA THR A 129 -13.84 9.66 -3.75
C THR A 129 -14.15 8.39 -2.96
N GLN A 130 -13.22 7.91 -2.13
CA GLN A 130 -13.42 6.77 -1.23
C GLN A 130 -12.60 6.97 0.04
N MET A 131 -13.22 6.74 1.21
CA MET A 131 -12.57 6.88 2.51
C MET A 131 -13.23 5.97 3.54
N TYR A 132 -12.44 5.43 4.46
CA TYR A 132 -12.91 4.60 5.56
C TYR A 132 -12.40 5.15 6.89
N ILE A 133 -13.30 5.45 7.82
CA ILE A 133 -12.97 5.97 9.14
C ILE A 133 -13.43 4.95 10.19
N MET A 134 -12.55 4.61 11.12
CA MET A 134 -12.84 3.68 12.21
C MET A 134 -12.54 4.32 13.55
N ARG A 135 -13.51 4.34 14.46
CA ARG A 135 -13.28 4.69 15.86
C ARG A 135 -13.10 3.41 16.67
N SER A 136 -11.93 3.26 17.28
CA SER A 136 -11.57 2.12 18.12
C SER A 136 -12.20 2.25 19.53
N GLU A 137 -12.20 1.16 20.32
CA GLU A 137 -12.74 1.12 21.70
C GLU A 137 -11.98 2.07 22.66
N ASP A 138 -10.75 2.48 22.31
CA ASP A 138 -9.95 3.50 23.00
C ASP A 138 -10.37 4.94 22.66
N GLY A 139 -11.35 5.11 21.76
CA GLY A 139 -11.87 6.39 21.32
C GLY A 139 -11.07 7.06 20.19
N VAL A 140 -9.99 6.44 19.69
CA VAL A 140 -9.14 7.00 18.63
C VAL A 140 -9.75 6.77 17.25
N PHE A 141 -9.76 7.81 16.41
CA PHE A 141 -10.16 7.72 15.01
C PHE A 141 -8.99 7.34 14.11
N ASN A 142 -9.17 6.28 13.33
CA ASN A 142 -8.24 5.79 12.33
C ASN A 142 -8.83 6.04 10.95
N ILE A 143 -8.10 6.77 10.10
CA ILE A 143 -8.51 7.12 8.76
C ILE A 143 -7.72 6.26 7.78
N LEU A 144 -8.43 5.51 6.93
CA LEU A 144 -7.86 4.62 5.93
C LEU A 144 -8.44 4.93 4.54
N PRO A 145 -7.65 4.74 3.47
CA PRO A 145 -8.13 4.98 2.11
C PRO A 145 -9.20 3.99 1.66
N ASN A 146 -9.19 2.76 2.19
CA ASN A 146 -10.21 1.75 1.93
C ASN A 146 -10.44 0.92 3.20
N LYS A 147 -11.61 0.28 3.30
CA LYS A 147 -11.91 -0.66 4.36
C LYS A 147 -10.83 -1.75 4.37
N PRO A 148 -10.14 -2.00 5.49
CA PRO A 148 -9.19 -3.10 5.57
C PRO A 148 -9.97 -4.39 5.29
N ASN A 149 -9.58 -5.10 4.24
CA ASN A 149 -10.11 -6.42 3.93
C ASN A 149 -9.85 -7.30 5.16
N GLN A 150 -10.88 -7.49 5.98
CA GLN A 150 -10.92 -8.54 6.99
C GLN A 150 -10.71 -9.83 6.19
N MET A 151 -9.54 -10.46 6.38
CA MET A 151 -9.23 -11.74 5.76
C MET A 151 -10.40 -12.69 5.99
N SER A 152 -10.87 -13.24 4.87
CA SER A 152 -11.96 -14.18 4.69
C SER A 152 -12.15 -15.14 5.85
N SER A 153 -13.34 -15.12 6.45
CA SER A 153 -13.94 -16.29 7.09
C SER A 153 -15.45 -16.10 7.07
N THR A 154 -16.11 -17.08 6.47
CA THR A 154 -17.57 -17.25 6.33
C THR A 154 -18.24 -16.56 5.14
N SER A 155 -19.14 -17.33 4.58
CA SER A 155 -19.54 -17.41 3.17
C SER A 155 -20.89 -16.75 2.90
N SER A 156 -21.06 -16.37 1.63
CA SER A 156 -22.31 -16.36 0.85
C SER A 156 -23.45 -15.45 1.32
N ILE A 157 -23.73 -14.40 0.53
CA ILE A 157 -24.99 -14.13 -0.21
C ILE A 157 -25.00 -12.64 -0.58
N ALA A 158 -24.66 -12.32 -1.83
CA ALA A 158 -25.16 -11.16 -2.58
C ALA A 158 -24.72 -11.30 -4.04
N SER A 159 -25.65 -11.75 -4.87
CA SER A 159 -25.48 -12.03 -6.28
C SER A 159 -25.40 -10.76 -7.14
N ASP A 160 -24.56 -10.84 -8.18
CA ASP A 160 -24.66 -10.18 -9.49
C ASP A 160 -24.02 -8.81 -9.77
N GLN A 161 -23.29 -8.18 -8.84
CA GLN A 161 -22.43 -7.02 -9.18
C GLN A 161 -20.93 -7.20 -8.87
N GLU A 162 -20.53 -8.32 -8.26
CA GLU A 162 -19.14 -8.59 -7.85
C GLU A 162 -18.33 -9.43 -8.86
N GLN A 163 -18.93 -9.98 -9.91
CA GLN A 163 -18.24 -10.88 -10.85
C GLN A 163 -17.17 -10.15 -11.69
N GLY A 164 -17.38 -8.88 -12.03
CA GLY A 164 -16.42 -8.09 -12.80
C GLY A 164 -15.24 -7.61 -11.95
N THR A 165 -15.53 -7.05 -10.77
CA THR A 165 -14.53 -6.48 -9.85
C THR A 165 -13.69 -7.56 -9.17
N SER A 166 -14.27 -8.71 -8.81
CA SER A 166 -13.50 -9.83 -8.26
C SER A 166 -12.59 -10.48 -9.28
N LYS A 167 -13.02 -10.64 -10.54
CA LYS A 167 -12.16 -11.15 -11.62
C LYS A 167 -11.03 -10.18 -11.96
N LEU A 168 -11.33 -8.87 -12.07
CA LEU A 168 -10.33 -7.86 -12.34
C LEU A 168 -9.30 -7.76 -11.21
N ASN A 169 -9.74 -7.76 -9.95
CA ASN A 169 -8.83 -7.77 -8.81
C ASN A 169 -7.99 -9.04 -8.75
N ARG A 170 -8.58 -10.21 -9.02
CA ARG A 170 -7.84 -11.49 -9.05
C ARG A 170 -6.82 -11.53 -10.19
N GLN A 171 -7.17 -10.94 -11.34
CA GLN A 171 -6.25 -10.77 -12.47
C GLN A 171 -5.11 -9.82 -12.10
N LEU A 172 -5.41 -8.64 -11.54
CA LEU A 172 -4.39 -7.67 -11.11
C LEU A 172 -3.45 -8.23 -10.05
N THR A 173 -3.95 -9.06 -9.12
CA THR A 173 -3.08 -9.74 -8.14
C THR A 173 -2.18 -10.78 -8.80
N SER A 174 -2.69 -11.54 -9.77
CA SER A 174 -1.89 -12.51 -10.54
C SER A 174 -0.82 -11.81 -11.39
N ASP A 175 -1.19 -10.72 -12.06
CA ASP A 175 -0.29 -9.93 -12.88
C ASP A 175 0.80 -9.26 -12.03
N ASN A 176 0.47 -8.75 -10.84
CA ASN A 176 1.45 -8.22 -9.89
C ASN A 176 2.40 -9.31 -9.36
N GLU A 177 1.89 -10.51 -9.10
CA GLU A 177 2.73 -11.63 -8.69
C GLU A 177 3.68 -12.07 -9.82
N GLU A 178 3.19 -12.10 -11.05
CA GLU A 178 4.00 -12.40 -12.23
C GLU A 178 5.06 -11.32 -12.45
N LEU A 179 4.71 -10.04 -12.36
CA LEU A 179 5.66 -8.93 -12.47
C LEU A 179 6.75 -9.00 -11.40
N ARG A 180 6.40 -9.34 -10.15
CA ARG A 180 7.36 -9.56 -9.07
C ARG A 180 8.31 -10.71 -9.40
N ARG A 181 7.80 -11.85 -9.88
CA ARG A 181 8.63 -12.99 -10.31
C ARG A 181 9.53 -12.60 -11.49
N ARG A 182 9.02 -11.86 -12.47
CA ARG A 182 9.78 -11.37 -13.63
C ARG A 182 10.89 -10.40 -13.20
N LEU A 183 10.62 -9.50 -12.25
CA LEU A 183 11.64 -8.60 -11.70
C LEU A 183 12.76 -9.38 -11.01
N THR A 184 12.43 -10.37 -10.17
CA THR A 184 13.46 -11.20 -9.52
C THR A 184 14.26 -12.01 -10.52
N ALA A 185 13.63 -12.55 -11.56
CA ALA A 185 14.33 -13.26 -12.63
C ALA A 185 15.24 -12.32 -13.43
N PHE A 186 14.75 -11.12 -13.76
CA PHE A 186 15.52 -10.10 -14.47
C PHE A 186 16.72 -9.62 -13.66
N GLU A 187 16.56 -9.42 -12.35
CA GLU A 187 17.65 -9.04 -11.44
C GLU A 187 18.74 -10.11 -11.41
N ARG A 188 18.37 -11.39 -11.28
CA ARG A 188 19.33 -12.52 -11.36
C ARG A 188 20.07 -12.56 -12.70
N VAL A 189 19.34 -12.47 -13.81
CA VAL A 189 19.95 -12.46 -15.15
C VAL A 189 20.83 -11.24 -15.37
N SER A 190 20.46 -10.07 -14.82
CA SER A 190 21.27 -8.86 -14.87
C SER A 190 22.57 -9.02 -14.06
N GLU A 191 22.50 -9.65 -12.89
CA GLU A 191 23.67 -9.93 -12.06
C GLU A 191 24.60 -10.96 -12.71
N GLU A 192 24.05 -12.03 -13.28
CA GLU A 192 24.80 -13.02 -14.06
C GLU A 192 25.46 -12.38 -15.29
N ASN A 193 24.75 -11.55 -16.06
CA ASN A 193 25.32 -10.82 -17.20
C ASN A 193 26.44 -9.87 -16.79
N ARG A 194 26.31 -9.19 -15.65
CA ARG A 194 27.37 -8.32 -15.12
C ARG A 194 28.61 -9.14 -14.75
N SER A 195 28.42 -10.31 -14.16
CA SER A 195 29.53 -11.24 -13.83
C SER A 195 30.21 -11.76 -15.09
N LEU A 196 29.42 -12.17 -16.09
CA LEU A 196 29.92 -12.64 -17.38
C LEU A 196 30.75 -11.58 -18.10
N ARG A 197 30.30 -10.31 -18.13
CA ARG A 197 31.09 -9.22 -18.73
C ARG A 197 32.43 -9.01 -18.05
N LYS A 198 32.49 -9.09 -16.72
CA LYS A 198 33.77 -9.00 -15.98
C LYS A 198 34.71 -10.15 -16.34
N ALA A 199 34.20 -11.37 -16.37
CA ALA A 199 34.98 -12.53 -16.76
C ALA A 199 35.47 -12.43 -18.21
N GLU A 200 34.63 -11.93 -19.12
CA GLU A 200 35.01 -11.68 -20.52
C GLU A 200 36.12 -10.64 -20.63
N GLU A 201 36.01 -9.50 -19.92
CA GLU A 201 37.06 -8.48 -19.85
C GLU A 201 38.38 -9.05 -19.31
N GLU A 202 38.34 -9.82 -18.21
CA GLU A 202 39.53 -10.47 -17.63
C GLU A 202 40.17 -11.45 -18.62
N THR A 203 39.36 -12.29 -19.30
CA THR A 203 39.89 -13.22 -20.30
C THR A 203 40.47 -12.51 -21.52
N SER A 204 39.92 -11.36 -21.91
CA SER A 204 40.44 -10.52 -22.99
C SER A 204 41.82 -9.97 -22.64
N VAL A 205 41.98 -9.43 -21.42
CA VAL A 205 43.27 -8.93 -20.91
C VAL A 205 44.30 -10.06 -20.85
N LEU A 206 43.93 -11.22 -20.32
CA LEU A 206 44.83 -12.38 -20.24
C LEU A 206 45.28 -12.85 -21.63
N ARG A 207 44.37 -12.88 -22.62
CA ARG A 207 44.73 -13.21 -24.01
C ARG A 207 45.69 -12.19 -24.60
N SER A 208 45.50 -10.89 -24.34
CA SER A 208 46.42 -9.85 -24.78
C SER A 208 47.81 -10.00 -24.14
N CYS A 209 47.88 -10.31 -22.84
CA CYS A 209 49.14 -10.57 -22.15
C CYS A 209 49.84 -11.81 -22.71
N LEU A 210 49.08 -12.87 -22.98
CA LEU A 210 49.59 -14.09 -23.59
C LEU A 210 50.17 -13.82 -24.99
N ALA A 211 49.47 -13.05 -25.82
CA ALA A 211 49.96 -12.66 -27.15
C ALA A 211 51.26 -11.86 -27.04
N SER A 212 51.31 -10.85 -26.16
CA SER A 212 52.52 -10.07 -25.92
C SER A 212 53.71 -10.92 -25.45
N ALA A 213 53.47 -11.91 -24.58
CA ALA A 213 54.50 -12.83 -24.12
C ALA A 213 54.98 -13.76 -25.25
N GLN A 214 54.07 -14.22 -26.12
CA GLN A 214 54.41 -15.03 -27.30
C GLN A 214 55.28 -14.25 -28.29
N ASP A 215 54.98 -12.96 -28.52
CA ASP A 215 55.77 -12.08 -29.38
C ASP A 215 57.17 -11.85 -28.79
N GLU A 216 57.27 -11.64 -27.48
CA GLU A 216 58.56 -11.46 -26.79
C GLU A 216 59.42 -12.72 -26.85
N VAL A 217 58.83 -13.91 -26.63
CA VAL A 217 59.53 -15.19 -26.79
C VAL A 217 60.02 -15.36 -28.23
N SER A 218 59.21 -15.00 -29.22
CA SER A 218 59.59 -15.08 -30.64
C SER A 218 60.77 -14.16 -30.95
N ARG A 219 60.75 -12.92 -30.44
CA ARG A 219 61.86 -11.96 -30.56
C ARG A 219 63.15 -12.50 -29.94
N LEU A 220 63.08 -13.00 -28.70
CA LEU A 220 64.23 -13.57 -28.01
C LEU A 220 64.80 -14.81 -28.72
N LEU A 221 63.93 -15.65 -29.32
CA LEU A 221 64.37 -16.78 -30.12
C LEU A 221 65.10 -16.35 -31.39
N GLU A 222 64.66 -15.27 -32.03
CA GLU A 222 65.33 -14.71 -33.21
C GLU A 222 66.69 -14.09 -32.87
N GLU A 223 66.76 -13.30 -31.79
CA GLU A 223 68.02 -12.77 -31.26
C GLU A 223 69.01 -13.89 -30.90
N LYS A 224 68.52 -14.94 -30.20
CA LYS A 224 69.33 -16.12 -29.88
C LYS A 224 69.87 -16.79 -31.14
N LYS A 225 69.05 -16.95 -32.20
CA LYS A 225 69.50 -17.53 -33.47
C LYS A 225 70.57 -16.67 -34.13
N LYS A 226 70.39 -15.34 -34.14
CA LYS A 226 71.37 -14.40 -34.69
C LYS A 226 72.70 -14.47 -33.95
N LEU A 227 72.68 -14.44 -32.61
CA LEU A 227 73.88 -14.56 -31.78
C LEU A 227 74.59 -15.90 -31.98
N LEU A 228 73.85 -17.01 -32.11
CA LEU A 228 74.44 -18.32 -32.41
C LEU A 228 75.15 -18.35 -33.77
N GLU A 229 74.57 -17.70 -34.78
CA GLU A 229 75.21 -17.60 -36.10
C GLU A 229 76.46 -16.71 -36.05
N GLU A 230 76.43 -15.58 -35.34
CA GLU A 230 77.62 -14.74 -35.10
C GLU A 230 78.73 -15.51 -34.37
N ILE A 231 78.40 -16.26 -33.31
CA ILE A 231 79.37 -17.12 -32.60
C ILE A 231 79.96 -18.16 -33.55
N LYS A 232 79.14 -18.77 -34.41
CA LYS A 232 79.59 -19.77 -35.39
C LYS A 232 80.52 -19.13 -36.43
N GLN A 233 80.21 -17.93 -36.91
CA GLN A 233 81.07 -17.17 -37.82
C GLN A 233 82.39 -16.79 -37.17
N LEU A 234 82.37 -16.26 -35.94
CA LEU A 234 83.58 -15.93 -35.17
C LEU A 234 84.45 -17.17 -34.93
N LYS A 235 83.85 -18.30 -34.54
CA LYS A 235 84.56 -19.58 -34.38
C LYS A 235 85.20 -20.05 -35.69
N ASN A 236 84.49 -19.94 -36.81
CA ASN A 236 85.04 -20.25 -38.12
C ASN A 236 86.20 -19.32 -38.48
N GLN A 237 86.07 -18.02 -38.24
CA GLN A 237 87.11 -17.02 -38.48
C GLN A 237 88.37 -17.29 -37.65
N VAL A 238 88.22 -17.55 -36.35
CA VAL A 238 89.35 -17.95 -35.47
C VAL A 238 90.00 -19.24 -35.97
N SER A 239 89.21 -20.22 -36.41
CA SER A 239 89.72 -21.48 -36.97
C SER A 239 90.48 -21.27 -38.30
N SER A 240 90.03 -20.36 -39.16
CA SER A 240 90.74 -20.00 -40.40
C SER A 240 92.00 -19.17 -40.13
N THR A 241 91.96 -18.22 -39.21
CA THR A 241 93.12 -17.43 -38.79
C THR A 241 94.16 -18.36 -38.19
N ASN A 242 93.78 -19.24 -37.26
CA ASN A 242 94.70 -20.24 -36.68
C ASN A 242 95.35 -21.14 -37.74
N ARG A 243 94.60 -21.55 -38.78
CA ARG A 243 95.16 -22.29 -39.92
C ARG A 243 96.15 -21.47 -40.76
N GLN A 244 95.91 -20.18 -40.96
CA GLN A 244 96.87 -19.28 -41.63
C GLN A 244 98.15 -19.05 -40.82
N TRP A 245 98.06 -18.99 -39.48
CA TRP A 245 99.23 -18.90 -38.60
C TRP A 245 100.08 -20.19 -38.63
N ILE A 246 99.45 -21.36 -38.72
CA ILE A 246 100.14 -22.66 -38.82
C ILE A 246 100.83 -22.83 -40.19
N SER A 247 100.28 -22.25 -41.26
CA SER A 247 100.86 -22.31 -42.61
C SER A 247 102.05 -21.36 -42.86
N LYS A 248 102.35 -20.45 -41.92
CA LYS A 248 103.46 -19.47 -42.02
C LYS A 248 104.67 -19.86 -41.16
N ARG A 249 104.75 -21.11 -40.69
CA ARG A 249 105.86 -21.67 -39.93
C ARG A 249 106.58 -22.75 -40.72
#